data_AF-A0A1V6CWU4-F1
#
_entry.id   AF-A0A1V6CWU4-F1
#
_cell.length_a   1.000
_cell.length_b   1.000
_cell.length_c   1.000
_cell.angle_alpha   90.00
_cell.angle_beta   90.00
_cell.angle_gamma   90.00
#
_symmetry.space_group_name_H-M   'P 1'
#
loop_
_entity.id
_entity.type
_entity.pdbx_description
1 polymer ?
#
loop_
_entity_poly.entity_id
_entity_poly.type
_entity_poly.pdbx_seq_one_letter_code
_entity_poly.pdbx_strand_id
1 'polypeptide(L)'
;MKISGTDISEYGLRLLKLTDYYNLPARKQILGIPAFGDNDIKYEPRRAVVTLFGKYKDQDDLATAVNGFRRLMQSNTQHDIVIGGRNVSVVGVPIEGFRTTVKRNTVIIDMVMVIWET
;
A
#
# COMPACT_ATOMS: atom_id res chain seq x y z
N MET A 1 -0.17 -4.58 9.54
CA MET A 1 -0.36 -4.52 8.06
C MET A 1 0.84 -5.22 7.48
N LYS A 2 0.68 -6.06 6.46
CA LYS A 2 1.81 -6.77 5.86
C LYS A 2 2.07 -6.27 4.44
N ILE A 3 3.34 -6.20 4.06
CA ILE A 3 3.82 -5.87 2.71
C ILE A 3 4.81 -6.96 2.33
N SER A 4 4.52 -7.72 1.27
CA SER A 4 5.31 -8.89 0.83
C SER A 4 5.59 -9.89 1.97
N GLY A 5 4.58 -10.13 2.81
CA GLY A 5 4.69 -11.05 3.96
C GLY A 5 5.32 -10.44 5.22
N THR A 6 6.05 -9.33 5.13
CA THR A 6 6.67 -8.64 6.29
C THR A 6 5.65 -7.76 7.01
N ASP A 7 5.57 -7.84 8.35
CA ASP A 7 4.73 -6.91 9.09
C ASP A 7 5.44 -5.56 9.25
N ILE A 8 4.80 -4.48 8.81
CA ILE A 8 5.42 -3.15 8.90
C ILE A 8 5.67 -2.69 10.34
N SER A 9 5.00 -3.30 11.32
CA SER A 9 5.24 -3.05 12.75
C SER A 9 6.63 -3.49 13.19
N GLU A 10 7.30 -4.38 12.47
CA GLU A 10 8.71 -4.74 12.69
C GLU A 10 9.64 -3.52 12.52
N TYR A 11 9.23 -2.54 11.71
CA TYR A 11 9.93 -1.26 11.56
C TYR A 11 9.42 -0.16 12.51
N GLY A 12 8.59 -0.49 13.51
CA GLY A 12 7.93 0.50 14.36
C GLY A 12 6.94 1.40 13.61
N LEU A 13 6.52 0.99 12.41
CA LEU A 13 5.56 1.71 11.58
C LEU A 13 4.16 1.13 11.79
N ARG A 14 3.15 1.98 11.70
CA ARG A 14 1.74 1.60 11.66
C ARG A 14 1.01 2.32 10.55
N LEU A 15 -0.04 1.70 10.02
CA LEU A 15 -0.94 2.35 9.08
C LEU A 15 -1.65 3.50 9.79
N LEU A 16 -1.44 4.73 9.32
CA LEU A 16 -2.14 5.92 9.82
C LEU A 16 -3.40 6.19 9.01
N LYS A 17 -3.26 6.18 7.67
CA LYS A 17 -4.35 6.49 6.76
C LYS A 17 -4.17 5.73 5.45
N LEU A 18 -5.29 5.30 4.89
CA LEU A 18 -5.39 4.81 3.52
C LEU A 18 -6.41 5.70 2.81
N THR A 19 -5.94 6.53 1.89
CA THR A 19 -6.80 7.45 1.12
C THR A 19 -7.05 6.88 -0.27
N ASP A 20 -8.21 7.18 -0.86
CA ASP A 20 -8.68 6.67 -2.16
C ASP A 20 -8.93 5.15 -2.27
N TYR A 21 -8.98 4.44 -1.13
CA TYR A 21 -9.45 3.05 -1.12
C TYR A 21 -10.98 2.93 -1.33
N TYR A 22 -11.77 3.92 -0.89
CA TYR A 22 -13.24 3.84 -0.85
C TYR A 22 -13.99 4.54 -1.99
N ASN A 23 -13.30 5.30 -2.84
CA ASN A 23 -13.91 5.75 -4.10
C ASN A 23 -13.88 4.56 -5.06
N LEU A 24 -14.86 3.66 -4.95
CA LEU A 24 -15.18 2.67 -5.96
C LEU A 24 -15.75 3.39 -7.20
N PRO A 25 -15.14 3.36 -8.40
CA PRO A 25 -15.87 3.68 -9.62
C PRO A 25 -16.33 2.39 -10.31
N ALA A 26 -17.49 2.53 -10.95
CA ALA A 26 -18.38 1.54 -11.54
C ALA A 26 -17.73 0.25 -12.04
N ARG A 27 -18.33 -0.89 -11.65
CA ARG A 27 -18.33 -2.11 -12.47
C ARG A 27 -18.57 -1.68 -13.91
N LYS A 28 -17.57 -1.77 -14.80
CA LYS A 28 -17.82 -1.70 -16.23
C LYS A 28 -18.46 -3.03 -16.61
N GLN A 29 -19.78 -3.09 -16.59
CA GLN A 29 -20.48 -4.15 -17.27
C GLN A 29 -20.20 -3.94 -18.76
N ILE A 30 -19.37 -4.79 -19.34
CA ILE A 30 -19.26 -4.87 -20.80
C ILE A 30 -20.67 -5.29 -21.25
N LEU A 31 -21.40 -4.39 -21.93
CA LEU A 31 -22.73 -4.68 -22.45
C LEU A 31 -22.60 -5.90 -23.37
N GLY A 32 -23.10 -7.02 -22.88
CA GLY A 32 -22.91 -8.34 -23.47
C GLY A 32 -23.41 -8.39 -24.90
N ILE A 33 -22.49 -8.59 -25.82
CA ILE A 33 -22.80 -9.31 -27.06
C ILE A 33 -23.09 -10.76 -26.63
N PRO A 34 -24.13 -11.45 -27.11
CA PRO A 34 -24.66 -12.69 -26.52
C PRO A 34 -23.75 -13.93 -26.56
N ALA A 35 -22.43 -13.79 -26.77
CA ALA A 35 -21.50 -14.86 -27.04
C ALA A 35 -20.35 -15.02 -26.02
N PHE A 36 -20.27 -14.19 -24.98
CA PHE A 36 -19.14 -14.25 -24.02
C PHE A 36 -19.63 -14.40 -22.57
N GLY A 37 -19.20 -15.49 -21.93
CA GLY A 37 -19.54 -15.86 -20.55
C GLY A 37 -18.88 -14.98 -19.49
N ASP A 38 -19.14 -15.30 -18.22
CA ASP A 38 -18.91 -14.55 -16.97
C ASP A 38 -17.47 -14.04 -16.66
N ASN A 39 -16.56 -13.98 -17.63
CA ASN A 39 -15.14 -13.63 -17.47
C ASN A 39 -14.81 -12.12 -17.63
N ASP A 40 -15.79 -11.24 -17.77
CA ASP A 40 -15.59 -9.85 -18.18
C ASP A 40 -15.48 -8.82 -17.04
N ILE A 41 -15.22 -9.26 -15.80
CA ILE A 41 -14.93 -8.35 -14.69
C ILE A 41 -13.45 -7.98 -14.73
N LYS A 42 -13.13 -6.88 -15.42
CA LYS A 42 -11.77 -6.31 -15.42
C LYS A 42 -11.61 -5.32 -14.26
N TYR A 43 -10.78 -5.68 -13.28
CA TYR A 43 -10.39 -4.78 -12.20
C TYR A 43 -9.39 -3.74 -12.72
N GLU A 44 -9.80 -2.48 -12.82
CA GLU A 44 -8.90 -1.40 -13.23
C GLU A 44 -7.90 -1.05 -12.10
N PRO A 45 -6.62 -0.80 -12.43
CA PRO A 45 -5.61 -0.32 -11.48
C PRO A 45 -6.06 0.97 -10.79
N ARG A 46 -5.89 1.06 -9.47
CA ARG A 46 -6.31 2.24 -8.69
C ARG A 46 -5.17 2.89 -7.98
N ARG A 47 -5.15 4.21 -7.95
CA ARG A 47 -4.15 4.96 -7.21
C ARG A 47 -4.59 5.13 -5.76
N ALA A 48 -3.92 4.45 -4.83
CA ALA A 48 -4.13 4.57 -3.40
C ALA A 48 -2.96 5.29 -2.73
N VAL A 49 -3.26 6.12 -1.73
CA VAL A 49 -2.23 6.77 -0.91
C VAL A 49 -2.19 6.10 0.46
N VAL A 50 -1.07 5.44 0.75
CA VAL A 50 -0.79 4.82 2.04
C VAL A 50 0.07 5.76 2.86
N THR A 51 -0.47 6.20 4.00
CA THR A 51 0.26 6.97 4.99
C THR A 51 0.59 6.06 6.17
N LEU A 52 1.89 5.88 6.42
CA LEU A 52 2.42 5.18 7.58
C LEU A 52 2.95 6.20 8.60
N PHE A 53 2.92 5.82 9.87
CA PHE A 53 3.40 6.61 10.98
C PHE A 53 4.27 5.76 11.90
N GLY A 54 5.39 6.32 12.36
CA GLY A 54 6.23 5.71 13.40
C GLY A 54 6.73 6.76 14.39
N LYS A 55 6.89 6.37 15.65
CA LYS A 55 7.52 7.18 16.69
C LYS A 55 8.59 6.35 17.38
N TYR A 56 9.81 6.89 17.42
CA TYR A 56 11.00 6.18 17.87
C TYR A 56 11.59 6.83 19.12
N LYS A 57 12.46 6.07 19.80
CA LYS A 57 13.15 6.53 21.00
C LYS A 57 14.14 7.64 20.66
N ASP A 58 14.94 7.43 19.62
CA ASP A 58 15.96 8.35 19.13
C ASP A 58 16.00 8.39 17.59
N GLN A 59 16.94 9.16 17.05
CA GLN A 59 17.08 9.34 15.60
C GLN A 59 17.78 8.15 14.92
N ASP A 60 18.58 7.37 15.65
CA ASP A 60 19.29 6.21 15.11
C ASP A 60 18.34 5.04 14.87
N ASP A 61 17.43 4.81 15.82
CA ASP A 61 16.31 3.87 15.67
C ASP A 61 15.42 4.26 14.49
N LEU A 62 15.10 5.56 14.36
CA LEU A 62 14.31 6.08 13.25
C LEU A 62 15.01 5.84 11.91
N ALA A 63 16.29 6.17 11.81
CA ALA A 63 17.06 6.00 10.58
C ALA A 63 17.14 4.51 10.19
N THR A 64 17.33 3.62 11.15
CA THR A 64 17.34 2.17 10.95
C THR A 64 16.00 1.68 10.42
N ALA A 65 14.89 2.10 11.02
CA ALA A 65 13.55 1.75 10.59
C ALA A 65 13.22 2.23 9.17
N VAL A 66 13.53 3.50 8.87
CA VAL A 66 13.30 4.08 7.53
C VAL A 66 14.15 3.38 6.46
N ASN A 67 15.40 3.06 6.76
CA ASN A 67 16.27 2.32 5.84
C ASN A 67 15.81 0.88 5.64
N GLY A 68 15.35 0.20 6.70
CA GLY A 68 14.75 -1.13 6.62
C GLY A 68 13.51 -1.14 5.73
N PHE A 69 12.58 -0.21 5.96
CA PHE A 69 11.39 -0.05 5.14
C PHE A 69 11.72 0.27 3.68
N ARG A 70 12.71 1.15 3.44
CA ARG A 70 13.18 1.47 2.08
C ARG A 70 13.68 0.20 1.36
N ARG A 71 14.46 -0.64 2.03
CA ARG A 71 14.97 -1.90 1.45
C ARG A 71 13.84 -2.85 1.13
N LEU A 72 12.82 -2.96 2.00
CA LEU A 72 11.63 -3.76 1.70
C LEU A 72 10.94 -3.27 0.43
N MET A 73 10.70 -1.97 0.29
CA MET A 73 10.07 -1.38 -0.89
C MET A 73 10.91 -1.47 -2.17
N GLN A 74 12.23 -1.67 -2.05
CA GLN A 74 13.14 -1.88 -3.18
C GLN A 74 13.32 -3.36 -3.53
N SER A 75 12.93 -4.28 -2.63
CA SER A 75 13.14 -5.72 -2.83
C SER A 75 12.34 -6.27 -4.02
N ASN A 76 11.20 -5.66 -4.33
CA ASN A 76 10.32 -6.06 -5.42
C ASN A 76 9.70 -4.81 -6.06
N THR A 77 9.32 -4.93 -7.32
CA THR A 77 8.53 -3.90 -8.03
C THR A 77 7.05 -3.95 -7.68
N GLN A 78 6.60 -5.09 -7.16
CA GLN A 78 5.21 -5.38 -6.80
C GLN A 78 5.18 -6.00 -5.40
N HIS A 79 4.21 -5.57 -4.60
CA HIS A 79 4.05 -6.02 -3.23
C HIS A 79 2.65 -6.54 -2.96
N ASP A 80 2.56 -7.67 -2.28
CA ASP A 80 1.29 -8.15 -1.73
C ASP A 80 1.03 -7.42 -0.41
N ILE A 81 -0.13 -6.76 -0.31
CA ILE A 81 -0.45 -5.87 0.77
C ILE A 81 -1.68 -6.39 1.49
N VAL A 82 -1.49 -6.73 2.76
CA VAL A 82 -2.56 -7.20 3.63
C VAL A 82 -2.89 -6.11 4.65
N ILE A 83 -4.07 -5.53 4.51
CA ILE A 83 -4.58 -4.51 5.42
C ILE A 83 -5.36 -5.21 6.54
N GLY A 84 -4.68 -5.41 7.67
CA GLY A 84 -5.27 -6.01 8.87
C GLY A 84 -6.52 -5.27 9.35
N GLY A 85 -7.54 -6.01 9.76
CA GLY A 85 -8.83 -5.47 10.22
C GLY A 85 -9.93 -5.42 9.15
N ARG A 86 -9.62 -5.73 7.88
CA ARG A 86 -10.61 -5.73 6.78
C ARG A 86 -10.58 -6.95 5.86
N ASN A 87 -9.69 -7.92 6.09
CA ASN A 87 -9.48 -9.10 5.22
C ASN A 87 -9.29 -8.76 3.73
N VAL A 88 -8.65 -7.63 3.45
CA VAL A 88 -8.37 -7.19 2.08
C VAL A 88 -6.92 -7.52 1.77
N SER A 89 -6.72 -8.28 0.70
CA SER A 89 -5.44 -8.48 0.05
C SER A 89 -5.46 -7.72 -1.26
N VAL A 90 -4.46 -6.87 -1.49
CA VAL A 90 -4.26 -6.19 -2.77
C VAL A 90 -2.83 -6.35 -3.22
N VAL A 91 -2.64 -6.40 -4.52
CA VAL A 91 -1.34 -6.21 -5.13
C VAL A 91 -1.10 -4.71 -5.25
N GLY A 92 0.07 -4.21 -4.86
CA GLY A 92 0.45 -2.80 -4.96
C GLY A 92 1.78 -2.58 -5.67
N VAL A 93 1.83 -1.64 -6.62
CA VAL A 93 3.05 -1.17 -7.29
C VAL A 93 3.28 0.29 -6.94
N PRO A 94 4.42 0.66 -6.31
CA PRO A 94 4.75 2.04 -6.02
C PRO A 94 5.11 2.79 -7.33
N ILE A 95 4.38 3.87 -7.64
CA ILE A 95 4.55 4.60 -8.93
C ILE A 95 5.31 5.93 -8.81
N GLU A 96 5.35 6.53 -7.61
CA GLU A 96 5.97 7.84 -7.37
C GLU A 96 7.01 7.80 -6.25
N GLY A 97 7.51 6.60 -5.93
CA GLY A 97 8.29 6.37 -4.73
C GLY A 97 7.48 6.68 -3.46
N PHE A 98 8.17 7.07 -2.39
CA PHE A 98 7.54 7.43 -1.13
C PHE A 98 8.17 8.71 -0.56
N ARG A 99 7.33 9.58 -0.03
CA ARG A 99 7.74 10.80 0.66
C ARG A 99 7.88 10.49 2.15
N THR A 100 9.05 10.78 2.71
CA THR A 100 9.30 10.64 4.14
C THR A 100 9.35 12.03 4.78
N THR A 101 8.49 12.28 5.76
CA THR A 101 8.50 13.50 6.57
C THR A 101 8.96 13.15 7.98
N VAL A 102 10.09 13.72 8.41
CA VAL A 102 10.65 13.52 9.75
C VAL A 102 10.40 14.77 10.59
N LYS A 103 9.84 14.58 11.79
CA LYS A 103 9.70 15.64 12.80
C LYS A 103 10.17 15.09 14.15
N ARG A 104 11.33 15.56 14.62
CA ARG A 104 12.00 15.01 15.82
C ARG A 104 12.19 13.48 15.66
N ASN A 105 11.65 12.68 16.57
CA ASN A 105 11.74 11.22 16.54
C ASN A 105 10.47 10.59 15.96
N THR A 106 9.75 11.33 15.12
CA THR A 106 8.52 10.86 14.46
C THR A 106 8.72 10.87 12.96
N VAL A 107 8.26 9.80 12.30
CA VAL A 107 8.26 9.68 10.85
C VAL A 107 6.83 9.52 10.34
N ILE A 108 6.56 10.18 9.22
CA ILE A 108 5.37 9.96 8.40
C ILE A 108 5.87 9.57 7.02
N ILE A 109 5.39 8.45 6.50
CA ILE A 109 5.73 7.96 5.16
C ILE A 109 4.46 7.96 4.34
N ASP A 110 4.41 8.82 3.33
CA ASP A 110 3.33 8.84 2.34
C ASP A 110 3.80 8.13 1.08
N MET A 111 3.07 7.11 0.66
CA MET A 111 3.38 6.31 -0.50
C MET A 111 2.18 6.23 -1.43
N VAL A 112 2.41 6.52 -2.70
CA VAL A 112 1.41 6.36 -3.75
C VAL A 112 1.63 5.01 -4.42
N MET A 113 0.61 4.17 -4.36
CA MET A 113 0.63 2.86 -5.00
C MET A 113 -0.52 2.75 -5.99
N VAL A 114 -0.24 2.07 -7.09
CA VAL A 114 -1.30 1.49 -7.90
C VAL A 114 -1.65 0.14 -7.31
N ILE A 115 -2.91 -0.07 -6.96
CA ILE A 115 -3.40 -1.30 -6.36
C ILE A 115 -4.39 -2.02 -7.27
N TRP A 116 -4.38 -3.36 -7.21
CA TRP A 116 -5.33 -4.26 -7.84
C TRP A 116 -5.93 -5.17 -6.76
N GLU A 117 -7.24 -5.40 -6.82
CA GLU A 117 -7.86 -6.46 -6.02
C GLU A 117 -7.48 -7.81 -6.62
N THR A 118 -7.05 -8.73 -5.75
CA THR A 118 -6.75 -10.13 -6.07
C THR A 118 -7.96 -11.01 -5.85
#